data_AF-A0AAV0U3Q1-F1
#
_entry.id   AF-A0AAV0U3Q1-F1
#
_cell.length_a   1.000
_cell.length_b   1.000
_cell.length_c   1.000
_cell.angle_alpha   90.00
_cell.angle_beta   90.00
_cell.angle_gamma   90.00
#
_symmetry.space_group_name_H-M   'P 1'
#
loop_
_entity.id
_entity.type
_entity.pdbx_description
1 polymer ?
#
loop_
_entity_poly.entity_id
_entity_poly.type
_entity_poly.pdbx_seq_one_letter_code
_entity_poly.pdbx_strand_id
1 'polypeptide(L)'
;MQSFFALLSFALIFATLLYMNQTPDPPGRMVELITKTSSSEENPRCDVARLDTLRHAAIVYTWVNGTENCYEKRRERAGLSAGGSSRDKEMDELKYSIRSLLKFAPWLEGPIYIVTPGQIPDWLDLSNPRVRVVDQDDLLPKDKTKLPIFNTNVIEQYLHKIPGLTDVFIHMNDDYLFIKPVTPDRLFSCDGGLRFLTETNHIRHVRSENNSNAWLASVRNTVMLMDMTYGGQHVYNFLKHAPYVYSRRAFEEIHKKFAKYLESMLSHQIRHPEDLNMPLLHHIYMQEEGSKALGIPVELNPISECQDWVLLRVKDNYDDLLNAHFKKALDNKGPEVLLALNDEFKNPKTAELVGRFYSQLLPEPAFIELPEGHHVSVVSNWHGDDCAYDPNVIPLPEPDFMPLRAEDDAVDWKSAPTLTRHRSPNELVFANMTPSFGWNLASIVGYGFGLITAAVVSIYIVRFSSKGTLSLRVTKQN
;
A
#
# COMPACT_ATOMS: atom_id res chain seq x y z
N MET A 1 -52.27 10.76 3.12
CA MET A 1 -51.24 9.83 3.66
C MET A 1 -50.53 9.03 2.57
N GLN A 2 -51.23 8.41 1.61
CA GLN A 2 -50.59 7.65 0.51
C GLN A 2 -49.61 8.48 -0.36
N SER A 3 -49.93 9.75 -0.63
CA SER A 3 -49.05 10.66 -1.39
C SER A 3 -47.77 11.06 -0.65
N PHE A 4 -47.76 11.00 0.69
CA PHE A 4 -46.57 11.31 1.50
C PHE A 4 -45.58 10.15 1.48
N PHE A 5 -46.06 8.91 1.59
CA PHE A 5 -45.22 7.72 1.47
C PHE A 5 -44.64 7.54 0.06
N ALA A 6 -45.37 7.90 -1.00
CA ALA A 6 -44.85 7.88 -2.36
C ALA A 6 -43.71 8.89 -2.58
N LEU A 7 -43.84 10.10 -2.01
CA LEU A 7 -42.79 11.13 -2.02
C LEU A 7 -41.56 10.73 -1.20
N LEU A 8 -41.77 10.08 -0.05
CA LEU A 8 -40.68 9.58 0.80
C LEU A 8 -39.90 8.46 0.09
N SER A 9 -40.61 7.51 -0.55
CA SER A 9 -40.00 6.44 -1.33
C SER A 9 -39.26 6.96 -2.56
N PHE A 10 -39.80 7.96 -3.26
CA PHE A 10 -39.15 8.60 -4.39
C PHE A 10 -37.89 9.36 -3.98
N ALA A 11 -37.94 10.11 -2.87
CA ALA A 11 -36.78 10.80 -2.31
C ALA A 11 -35.69 9.81 -1.86
N LEU A 12 -36.09 8.67 -1.28
CA LEU A 12 -35.15 7.61 -0.88
C LEU A 12 -34.48 6.98 -2.11
N ILE A 13 -35.24 6.63 -3.15
CA ILE A 13 -34.70 6.04 -4.39
C ILE A 13 -33.80 7.04 -5.12
N PHE A 14 -34.20 8.31 -5.20
CA PHE A 14 -33.41 9.35 -5.85
C PHE A 14 -32.13 9.68 -5.07
N ALA A 15 -32.19 9.73 -3.74
CA ALA A 15 -31.02 9.87 -2.89
C ALA A 15 -30.09 8.64 -2.99
N THR A 16 -30.65 7.43 -3.11
CA THR A 16 -29.87 6.20 -3.31
C THR A 16 -29.20 6.20 -4.69
N LEU A 17 -29.89 6.63 -5.75
CA LEU A 17 -29.31 6.74 -7.10
C LEU A 17 -28.24 7.84 -7.16
N LEU A 18 -28.44 8.99 -6.51
CA LEU A 18 -27.42 10.03 -6.39
C LEU A 18 -26.22 9.57 -5.56
N TYR A 19 -26.44 8.80 -4.48
CA TYR A 19 -25.38 8.19 -3.69
C TYR A 19 -24.61 7.13 -4.49
N MET A 20 -25.30 6.29 -5.27
CA MET A 20 -24.67 5.33 -6.18
C MET A 20 -23.94 5.99 -7.36
N ASN A 21 -24.33 7.20 -7.75
CA ASN A 21 -23.67 7.96 -8.81
C ASN A 21 -22.52 8.86 -8.28
N GLN A 22 -22.44 9.04 -6.95
CA GLN A 22 -21.35 9.75 -6.26
C GLN A 22 -20.33 8.79 -5.62
N THR A 23 -20.61 7.49 -5.59
CA THR A 23 -19.67 6.45 -5.17
C THR A 23 -19.00 5.85 -6.41
N PRO A 24 -17.68 6.03 -6.59
CA PRO A 24 -16.96 5.31 -7.63
C PRO A 24 -16.82 3.86 -7.16
N ASP A 25 -17.41 2.95 -7.93
CA ASP A 25 -17.42 1.49 -7.77
C ASP A 25 -18.59 0.90 -6.96
N PRO A 26 -19.29 -0.12 -7.50
CA PRO A 26 -20.34 -0.81 -6.78
C PRO A 26 -19.76 -1.55 -5.57
N PRO A 27 -20.48 -1.60 -4.43
CA PRO A 27 -20.01 -2.35 -3.27
C PRO A 27 -20.06 -3.85 -3.59
N GLY A 28 -18.92 -4.54 -3.47
CA GLY A 28 -18.80 -6.00 -3.54
C GLY A 28 -19.52 -6.77 -2.42
N ARG A 29 -20.56 -6.18 -1.81
CA ARG A 29 -21.21 -6.66 -0.59
C ARG A 29 -22.23 -7.80 -0.75
N MET A 30 -22.38 -8.39 -1.93
CA MET A 30 -23.40 -9.44 -2.16
C MET A 30 -22.91 -10.89 -2.00
N VAL A 31 -21.64 -11.14 -1.66
CA VAL A 31 -21.12 -12.52 -1.53
C VAL A 31 -20.95 -12.96 -0.07
N GLU A 32 -21.12 -12.09 0.92
CA GLU A 32 -20.84 -12.41 2.33
C GLU A 32 -22.07 -12.80 3.17
N LEU A 33 -23.12 -13.34 2.54
CA LEU A 33 -24.31 -13.81 3.25
C LEU A 33 -24.29 -15.30 3.63
N ILE A 34 -23.18 -16.01 3.37
CA ILE A 34 -23.04 -17.45 3.71
C ILE A 34 -21.86 -17.74 4.65
N THR A 35 -20.93 -16.81 4.87
CA THR A 35 -19.78 -17.02 5.77
C THR A 35 -19.75 -16.01 6.91
N LYS A 36 -20.81 -15.99 7.72
CA LYS A 36 -20.71 -15.44 9.07
C LYS A 36 -20.12 -16.51 9.99
N THR A 37 -18.84 -16.36 10.34
CA THR A 37 -18.27 -16.46 11.70
C THR A 37 -16.77 -16.73 11.61
N SER A 38 -15.95 -15.70 11.78
CA SER A 38 -14.83 -15.80 12.73
C SER A 38 -14.43 -14.39 13.15
N SER A 39 -14.55 -14.16 14.45
CA SER A 39 -13.84 -13.13 15.19
C SER A 39 -12.35 -13.14 14.86
N SER A 40 -11.72 -11.99 15.09
CA SER A 40 -10.27 -11.80 15.21
C SER A 40 -9.69 -12.68 16.33
N GLU A 41 -9.60 -13.98 16.10
CA GLU A 41 -8.91 -14.87 17.02
C GLU A 41 -7.41 -14.70 16.85
N GLU A 42 -6.72 -14.56 17.99
CA GLU A 42 -5.26 -14.59 18.14
C GLU A 42 -4.63 -15.96 17.73
N ASN A 43 -5.44 -16.86 17.18
CA ASN A 43 -5.01 -18.18 16.74
C ASN A 43 -4.59 -18.13 15.27
N PRO A 44 -3.40 -18.66 14.93
CA PRO A 44 -2.98 -18.77 13.55
C PRO A 44 -3.98 -19.64 12.78
N ARG A 45 -4.26 -19.28 11.53
CA ARG A 45 -5.10 -20.08 10.63
C ARG A 45 -4.49 -21.45 10.35
N CYS A 46 -3.16 -21.54 10.41
CA CYS A 46 -2.39 -22.74 10.17
C CYS A 46 -0.98 -22.62 10.74
N ASP A 47 -0.32 -23.76 10.96
CA ASP A 47 1.11 -23.81 11.15
C ASP A 47 1.80 -23.63 9.79
N VAL A 48 2.58 -22.56 9.65
CA VAL A 48 3.30 -22.26 8.41
C VAL A 48 4.41 -23.29 8.20
N ALA A 49 4.36 -24.00 7.08
CA ALA A 49 5.42 -24.93 6.72
C ALA A 49 6.77 -24.20 6.58
N ARG A 50 7.84 -24.81 7.10
CA ARG A 50 9.21 -24.24 7.07
C ARG A 50 9.33 -22.88 7.77
N LEU A 51 8.51 -22.65 8.80
CA LEU A 51 8.64 -21.47 9.65
C LEU A 51 10.06 -21.30 10.21
N ASP A 52 10.78 -22.38 10.51
CA ASP A 52 12.17 -22.32 10.97
C ASP A 52 13.11 -21.60 9.98
N THR A 53 12.83 -21.66 8.69
CA THR A 53 13.54 -20.88 7.68
C THR A 53 12.93 -19.49 7.52
N LEU A 54 11.61 -19.40 7.40
CA LEU A 54 10.91 -18.15 7.08
C LEU A 54 10.96 -17.11 8.22
N ARG A 55 11.09 -17.54 9.48
CA ARG A 55 11.32 -16.65 10.62
C ARG A 55 12.62 -15.86 10.50
N HIS A 56 13.58 -16.35 9.72
CA HIS A 56 14.85 -15.67 9.44
C HIS A 56 14.80 -14.81 8.18
N ALA A 57 13.63 -14.66 7.53
CA ALA A 57 13.48 -13.76 6.40
C ALA A 57 13.97 -12.35 6.76
N ALA A 58 14.83 -11.80 5.91
CA ALA A 58 15.30 -10.43 6.04
C ALA A 58 14.13 -9.46 5.97
N ILE A 59 14.20 -8.39 6.75
CA ILE A 59 13.26 -7.27 6.73
C ILE A 59 13.98 -6.09 6.09
N VAL A 60 13.44 -5.55 5.02
CA VAL A 60 14.03 -4.45 4.26
C VAL A 60 13.12 -3.24 4.38
N TYR A 61 13.59 -2.23 5.09
CA TYR A 61 12.98 -0.91 5.15
C TYR A 61 13.52 -0.01 4.05
N THR A 62 12.66 0.79 3.44
CA THR A 62 13.08 1.99 2.70
C THR A 62 12.74 3.23 3.51
N TRP A 63 13.68 4.15 3.63
CA TRP A 63 13.53 5.34 4.46
C TRP A 63 14.27 6.54 3.89
N VAL A 64 13.76 7.73 4.16
CA VAL A 64 14.38 9.00 3.76
C VAL A 64 14.12 10.10 4.78
N ASN A 65 15.12 10.95 5.00
CA ASN A 65 15.00 12.16 5.80
C ASN A 65 15.23 13.41 4.95
N GLY A 66 14.16 14.09 4.59
CA GLY A 66 14.18 15.32 3.80
C GLY A 66 14.71 16.55 4.53
N THR A 67 14.91 16.48 5.85
CA THR A 67 15.51 17.58 6.62
C THR A 67 17.04 17.57 6.57
N GLU A 68 17.64 16.51 6.03
CA GLU A 68 19.09 16.40 5.85
C GLU A 68 19.57 17.35 4.73
N ASN A 69 20.47 18.27 5.07
CA ASN A 69 20.90 19.38 4.23
C ASN A 69 21.51 18.94 2.89
N CYS A 70 22.34 17.90 2.87
CA CYS A 70 22.99 17.40 1.67
C CYS A 70 22.04 16.64 0.75
N TYR A 71 21.07 15.90 1.30
CA TYR A 71 19.97 15.32 0.56
C TYR A 71 19.13 16.41 -0.12
N GLU A 72 18.77 17.48 0.59
CA GLU A 72 18.00 18.58 0.00
C GLU A 72 18.77 19.31 -1.11
N LYS A 73 20.06 19.60 -0.89
CA LYS A 73 20.94 20.16 -1.95
C LYS A 73 21.01 19.24 -3.17
N ARG A 74 21.06 17.91 -2.99
CA ARG A 74 21.05 16.94 -4.10
C ARG A 74 19.71 16.95 -4.85
N ARG A 75 18.58 17.08 -4.14
CA ARG A 75 17.24 17.20 -4.74
C ARG A 75 17.10 18.46 -5.57
N GLU A 76 17.50 19.61 -5.02
CA GLU A 76 17.46 20.89 -5.74
C GLU A 76 18.32 20.86 -7.01
N ARG A 77 19.53 20.28 -6.94
CA ARG A 77 20.40 20.07 -8.11
C ARG A 77 19.78 19.17 -9.17
N ALA A 78 18.93 18.23 -8.77
CA ALA A 78 18.16 17.37 -9.66
C ALA A 78 16.86 18.03 -10.19
N GLY A 79 16.59 19.28 -9.82
CA GLY A 79 15.44 20.06 -10.30
C GLY A 79 14.16 19.86 -9.49
N LEU A 80 14.23 19.27 -8.29
CA LEU A 80 13.09 19.20 -7.37
C LEU A 80 12.90 20.52 -6.63
N SER A 81 11.67 20.76 -6.15
CA SER A 81 11.35 21.93 -5.34
C SER A 81 12.03 21.86 -3.98
N ALA A 82 12.59 23.00 -3.56
CA ALA A 82 13.10 23.23 -2.23
C ALA A 82 12.03 22.96 -1.15
N GLY A 83 12.46 22.41 -0.02
CA GLY A 83 11.62 22.07 1.14
C GLY A 83 10.89 20.73 1.04
N GLY A 84 11.22 19.88 0.06
CA GLY A 84 10.63 18.54 0.03
C GLY A 84 9.16 18.45 -0.39
N SER A 85 8.65 17.23 -0.36
CA SER A 85 7.21 16.95 -0.35
C SER A 85 6.85 16.12 0.88
N SER A 86 5.58 15.73 1.05
CA SER A 86 5.20 14.75 2.07
C SER A 86 5.95 13.41 1.96
N ARG A 87 6.55 13.11 0.79
CA ARG A 87 7.32 11.88 0.54
C ARG A 87 8.76 11.92 1.05
N ASP A 88 9.22 13.09 1.46
CA ASP A 88 10.57 13.30 1.98
C ASP A 88 10.52 13.60 3.48
N LYS A 89 9.34 13.56 4.12
CA LYS A 89 9.22 13.88 5.54
C LYS A 89 9.68 12.68 6.36
N GLU A 90 10.29 12.97 7.50
CA GLU A 90 10.56 12.01 8.58
C GLU A 90 10.03 12.58 9.89
N MET A 91 9.32 11.78 10.68
CA MET A 91 8.84 12.09 12.02
C MET A 91 8.92 10.90 12.99
N ASP A 92 10.07 10.27 13.04
CA ASP A 92 10.30 9.04 13.81
C ASP A 92 9.47 7.83 13.33
N GLU A 93 8.76 7.89 12.20
CA GLU A 93 7.96 6.75 11.71
C GLU A 93 8.80 5.48 11.58
N LEU A 94 10.02 5.56 11.04
CA LEU A 94 10.91 4.40 10.94
C LEU A 94 11.23 3.81 12.33
N LYS A 95 11.55 4.66 13.31
CA LYS A 95 11.85 4.23 14.68
C LYS A 95 10.69 3.45 15.27
N TYR A 96 9.49 4.02 15.18
CA TYR A 96 8.30 3.41 15.75
C TYR A 96 7.78 2.22 14.94
N SER A 97 7.96 2.21 13.62
CA SER A 97 7.70 1.04 12.79
C SER A 97 8.55 -0.14 13.22
N ILE A 98 9.87 0.04 13.41
CA ILE A 98 10.74 -1.04 13.85
C ILE A 98 10.43 -1.45 15.30
N ARG A 99 10.18 -0.51 16.23
CA ARG A 99 9.68 -0.86 17.58
C ARG A 99 8.42 -1.73 17.50
N SER A 100 7.49 -1.39 16.61
CA SER A 100 6.24 -2.11 16.44
C SER A 100 6.46 -3.53 15.90
N LEU A 101 7.33 -3.69 14.91
CA LEU A 101 7.74 -4.97 14.35
C LEU A 101 8.32 -5.87 15.46
N LEU A 102 9.27 -5.35 16.24
CA LEU A 102 9.93 -6.09 17.31
C LEU A 102 8.96 -6.48 18.45
N LYS A 103 7.95 -5.66 18.73
CA LYS A 103 6.93 -5.93 19.76
C LYS A 103 5.87 -6.92 19.31
N PHE A 104 5.39 -6.78 18.08
CA PHE A 104 4.18 -7.45 17.61
C PHE A 104 4.42 -8.61 16.63
N ALA A 105 5.63 -8.71 16.07
CA ALA A 105 6.08 -9.88 15.31
C ALA A 105 7.47 -10.35 15.79
N PRO A 106 7.65 -10.62 17.11
CA PRO A 106 8.96 -10.96 17.67
C PRO A 106 9.54 -12.28 17.15
N TRP A 107 8.69 -13.11 16.55
CA TRP A 107 9.08 -14.37 15.89
C TRP A 107 9.85 -14.13 14.60
N LEU A 108 9.77 -12.94 13.98
CA LEU A 108 10.67 -12.55 12.90
C LEU A 108 12.03 -12.20 13.52
N GLU A 109 13.05 -12.95 13.15
CA GLU A 109 14.40 -12.92 13.73
C GLU A 109 15.48 -12.55 12.70
N GLY A 110 15.11 -12.48 11.41
CA GLY A 110 16.02 -12.14 10.33
C GLY A 110 16.67 -10.75 10.47
N PRO A 111 17.71 -10.49 9.66
CA PRO A 111 18.39 -9.20 9.60
C PRO A 111 17.42 -8.10 9.16
N ILE A 112 17.63 -6.89 9.67
CA ILE A 112 16.90 -5.68 9.31
C ILE A 112 17.84 -4.81 8.47
N TYR A 113 17.51 -4.60 7.21
CA TYR A 113 18.19 -3.67 6.32
C TYR A 113 17.40 -2.37 6.22
N ILE A 114 18.06 -1.22 6.35
CA ILE A 114 17.47 0.11 6.18
C ILE A 114 18.13 0.72 4.95
N VAL A 115 17.41 0.71 3.83
CA VAL A 115 17.86 1.24 2.54
C VAL A 115 17.52 2.72 2.46
N THR A 116 18.54 3.56 2.26
CA THR A 116 18.42 5.01 2.33
C THR A 116 19.21 5.68 1.20
N PRO A 117 18.96 6.96 0.88
CA PRO A 117 19.78 7.71 -0.07
C PRO A 117 21.11 8.18 0.55
N GLY A 118 21.80 7.28 1.25
CA GLY A 118 23.07 7.51 1.94
C GLY A 118 22.92 8.16 3.32
N GLN A 119 21.80 7.94 4.02
CA GLN A 119 21.48 8.53 5.32
C GLN A 119 21.44 7.48 6.44
N ILE A 120 21.76 7.90 7.66
CA ILE A 120 21.71 7.09 8.88
C ILE A 120 20.67 7.71 9.83
N PRO A 121 19.70 6.93 10.36
CA PRO A 121 18.83 7.40 11.44
C PRO A 121 19.67 7.75 12.67
N ASP A 122 19.52 8.96 13.18
CA ASP A 122 20.40 9.51 14.22
C ASP A 122 20.32 8.76 15.56
N TRP A 123 19.19 8.11 15.83
CA TRP A 123 18.91 7.31 17.01
C TRP A 123 19.43 5.86 16.94
N LEU A 124 19.88 5.40 15.76
CA LEU A 124 20.19 3.98 15.53
C LEU A 124 21.55 3.58 16.11
N ASP A 125 21.58 2.46 16.85
CA ASP A 125 22.82 1.81 17.26
C ASP A 125 23.41 0.98 16.12
N LEU A 126 24.38 1.57 15.40
CA LEU A 126 25.08 0.92 14.29
C LEU A 126 25.94 -0.29 14.71
N SER A 127 26.22 -0.45 16.01
CA SER A 127 26.94 -1.62 16.52
C SER A 127 26.05 -2.86 16.62
N ASN A 128 24.73 -2.68 16.55
CA ASN A 128 23.77 -3.77 16.64
C ASN A 128 23.97 -4.77 15.48
N PRO A 129 24.16 -6.07 15.76
CA PRO A 129 24.44 -7.05 14.71
C PRO A 129 23.22 -7.40 13.84
N ARG A 130 22.00 -6.99 14.24
CA ARG A 130 20.77 -7.30 13.48
C ARG A 130 20.41 -6.23 12.46
N VAL A 131 20.91 -5.00 12.59
CA VAL A 131 20.46 -3.87 11.75
C VAL A 131 21.59 -3.35 10.87
N ARG A 132 21.37 -3.21 9.57
CA ARG A 132 22.34 -2.62 8.65
C ARG A 132 21.72 -1.52 7.82
N VAL A 133 22.39 -0.37 7.77
CA VAL A 133 22.06 0.70 6.83
C VAL A 133 22.72 0.38 5.49
N VAL A 134 22.00 0.60 4.39
CA VAL A 134 22.48 0.35 3.03
C VAL A 134 22.24 1.61 2.21
N ASP A 135 23.30 2.12 1.58
CA ASP A 135 23.16 3.17 0.57
C ASP A 135 22.52 2.57 -0.69
N GLN A 136 21.33 3.08 -1.04
CA GLN A 136 20.59 2.62 -2.21
C GLN A 136 21.42 2.73 -3.50
N ASP A 137 22.33 3.72 -3.59
CA ASP A 137 23.08 4.00 -4.80
C ASP A 137 24.13 2.90 -5.09
N ASP A 138 24.50 2.12 -4.07
CA ASP A 138 25.36 0.94 -4.22
C ASP A 138 24.62 -0.29 -4.78
N LEU A 139 23.29 -0.31 -4.69
CA LEU A 139 22.47 -1.38 -5.26
C LEU A 139 22.19 -1.17 -6.76
N LEU A 140 22.37 0.07 -7.24
CA LEU A 140 22.00 0.50 -8.58
C LEU A 140 23.14 0.27 -9.59
N PRO A 141 22.83 -0.06 -10.87
CA PRO A 141 23.84 -0.17 -11.92
C PRO A 141 24.39 1.23 -12.26
N LYS A 142 25.56 1.56 -11.69
CA LYS A 142 26.15 2.92 -11.72
C LYS A 142 26.43 3.43 -13.15
N ASP A 143 26.68 2.54 -14.10
CA ASP A 143 26.94 2.86 -15.50
C ASP A 143 25.68 3.24 -16.31
N LYS A 144 24.50 2.81 -15.84
CA LYS A 144 23.21 3.03 -16.52
C LYS A 144 22.31 4.02 -15.80
N THR A 145 22.56 4.26 -14.52
CA THR A 145 21.65 5.01 -13.66
C THR A 145 22.02 6.49 -13.60
N LYS A 146 21.03 7.35 -13.77
CA LYS A 146 21.22 8.79 -13.62
C LYS A 146 21.12 9.16 -12.13
N LEU A 147 22.23 9.14 -11.40
CA LEU A 147 22.27 9.53 -9.99
C LEU A 147 22.18 11.07 -9.80
N PRO A 148 21.67 11.56 -8.65
CA PRO A 148 21.00 10.81 -7.58
C PRO A 148 19.60 10.34 -8.00
N ILE A 149 19.12 9.24 -7.40
CA ILE A 149 17.77 8.70 -7.62
C ILE A 149 16.87 8.99 -6.40
N PHE A 150 15.67 9.48 -6.66
CA PHE A 150 14.60 9.68 -5.67
C PHE A 150 13.32 8.90 -6.05
N ASN A 151 13.45 8.03 -7.04
CA ASN A 151 12.33 7.29 -7.61
C ASN A 151 12.21 5.91 -6.94
N THR A 152 11.23 5.75 -6.05
CA THR A 152 10.90 4.46 -5.40
C THR A 152 10.79 3.33 -6.42
N ASN A 153 10.19 3.59 -7.61
CA ASN A 153 9.98 2.56 -8.59
C ASN A 153 11.31 2.04 -9.14
N VAL A 154 12.37 2.85 -9.15
CA VAL A 154 13.73 2.44 -9.52
C VAL A 154 14.42 1.78 -8.34
N ILE A 155 14.36 2.37 -7.14
CA ILE A 155 15.03 1.84 -5.94
C ILE A 155 14.52 0.42 -5.61
N GLU A 156 13.21 0.22 -5.58
CA GLU A 156 12.57 -1.05 -5.22
C GLU A 156 12.95 -2.21 -6.16
N GLN A 157 13.32 -1.93 -7.42
CA GLN A 157 13.78 -2.94 -8.37
C GLN A 157 15.08 -3.62 -7.94
N TYR A 158 15.91 -2.93 -7.15
CA TYR A 158 17.27 -3.37 -6.82
C TYR A 158 17.45 -3.78 -5.36
N LEU A 159 16.39 -3.78 -4.55
CA LEU A 159 16.46 -4.28 -3.16
C LEU A 159 16.97 -5.73 -3.09
N HIS A 160 16.67 -6.55 -4.10
CA HIS A 160 17.17 -7.93 -4.21
C HIS A 160 18.70 -8.04 -4.35
N LYS A 161 19.41 -6.93 -4.56
CA LYS A 161 20.88 -6.84 -4.66
C LYS A 161 21.58 -6.61 -3.32
N ILE A 162 20.84 -6.40 -2.23
CA ILE A 162 21.42 -6.27 -0.89
C ILE A 162 22.27 -7.53 -0.60
N PRO A 163 23.57 -7.39 -0.32
CA PRO A 163 24.39 -8.53 0.08
C PRO A 163 23.88 -9.16 1.37
N GLY A 164 23.87 -10.50 1.43
CA GLY A 164 23.33 -11.22 2.59
C GLY A 164 21.80 -11.21 2.69
N LEU A 165 21.08 -10.80 1.64
CA LEU A 165 19.62 -10.88 1.61
C LEU A 165 19.13 -12.33 1.43
N THR A 166 18.18 -12.74 2.27
CA THR A 166 17.54 -14.06 2.20
C THR A 166 16.73 -14.24 0.92
N ASP A 167 16.52 -15.50 0.49
CA ASP A 167 15.73 -15.76 -0.72
C ASP A 167 14.26 -15.29 -0.58
N VAL A 168 13.67 -15.47 0.61
CA VAL A 168 12.41 -14.82 0.96
C VAL A 168 12.70 -13.66 1.89
N PHE A 169 12.23 -12.46 1.56
CA PHE A 169 12.41 -11.26 2.39
C PHE A 169 11.12 -10.44 2.43
N ILE A 170 10.99 -9.63 3.47
CA ILE A 170 9.82 -8.77 3.72
C ILE A 170 10.27 -7.34 3.48
N HIS A 171 9.63 -6.65 2.55
CA HIS A 171 9.80 -5.21 2.36
C HIS A 171 8.75 -4.43 3.15
N MET A 172 9.19 -3.41 3.85
CA MET A 172 8.36 -2.49 4.61
C MET A 172 8.72 -1.05 4.26
N ASN A 173 7.72 -0.19 4.15
CA ASN A 173 7.96 1.24 4.26
C ASN A 173 8.12 1.60 5.74
N ASP A 174 8.73 2.75 6.00
CA ASP A 174 8.84 3.38 7.31
C ASP A 174 7.48 3.70 7.95
N ASP A 175 6.43 3.95 7.16
CA ASP A 175 5.10 4.30 7.65
C ASP A 175 4.25 3.11 8.15
N TYR A 176 4.79 1.89 8.18
CA TYR A 176 4.07 0.66 8.57
C TYR A 176 4.13 0.39 10.07
N LEU A 177 3.04 0.66 10.80
CA LEU A 177 2.97 0.48 12.25
C LEU A 177 2.07 -0.69 12.65
N PHE A 178 2.68 -1.78 13.14
CA PHE A 178 1.91 -2.84 13.79
C PHE A 178 1.31 -2.33 15.11
N ILE A 179 0.05 -2.65 15.36
CA ILE A 179 -0.66 -2.21 16.57
C ILE A 179 -1.17 -3.39 17.41
N LYS A 180 -1.02 -4.62 16.92
CA LYS A 180 -1.38 -5.88 17.59
C LYS A 180 -0.45 -7.02 17.16
N PRO A 181 -0.32 -8.09 17.96
CA PRO A 181 0.45 -9.26 17.56
C PRO A 181 0.00 -9.82 16.21
N VAL A 182 0.98 -10.18 15.38
CA VAL A 182 0.75 -10.77 14.06
C VAL A 182 1.38 -12.16 14.04
N THR A 183 0.61 -13.16 13.62
CA THR A 183 1.08 -14.55 13.49
C THR A 183 1.76 -14.79 12.14
N PRO A 184 2.62 -15.82 11.99
CA PRO A 184 3.35 -16.07 10.74
C PRO A 184 2.47 -16.25 9.50
N ASP A 185 1.30 -16.86 9.63
CA ASP A 185 0.35 -17.13 8.54
C ASP A 185 -0.32 -15.86 7.98
N ARG A 186 -0.07 -14.71 8.61
CA ARG A 186 -0.46 -13.37 8.13
C ARG A 186 0.51 -12.80 7.10
N LEU A 187 1.75 -13.30 7.06
CA LEU A 187 2.80 -12.86 6.14
C LEU A 187 3.22 -13.97 5.18
N PHE A 188 3.12 -15.23 5.59
CA PHE A 188 3.47 -16.40 4.79
C PHE A 188 2.26 -17.27 4.49
N SER A 189 2.30 -18.00 3.38
CA SER A 189 1.26 -19.01 3.08
C SER A 189 1.44 -20.25 3.96
N CYS A 190 0.37 -21.02 4.19
CA CYS A 190 0.45 -22.25 5.00
C CYS A 190 1.47 -23.26 4.44
N ASP A 191 1.64 -23.31 3.12
CA ASP A 191 2.61 -24.18 2.44
C ASP A 191 4.06 -23.64 2.51
N GLY A 192 4.29 -22.56 3.26
CA GLY A 192 5.61 -22.00 3.51
C GLY A 192 6.14 -21.12 2.39
N GLY A 193 5.26 -20.40 1.69
CA GLY A 193 5.64 -19.47 0.61
C GLY A 193 5.10 -18.07 0.85
N LEU A 194 4.87 -17.33 -0.23
CA LEU A 194 4.56 -15.90 -0.15
C LEU A 194 3.06 -15.69 0.05
N ARG A 195 2.69 -14.83 1.00
CA ARG A 195 1.32 -14.32 1.10
C ARG A 195 1.27 -12.92 0.51
N PHE A 196 0.31 -12.69 -0.37
CA PHE A 196 0.10 -11.41 -1.05
C PHE A 196 -1.11 -10.70 -0.46
N LEU A 197 -0.87 -9.51 0.09
CA LEU A 197 -1.91 -8.67 0.65
C LEU A 197 -2.48 -7.74 -0.43
N THR A 198 -3.78 -7.86 -0.68
CA THR A 198 -4.51 -7.15 -1.72
C THR A 198 -5.73 -6.42 -1.16
N GLU A 199 -6.13 -5.38 -1.87
CA GLU A 199 -7.34 -4.60 -1.66
C GLU A 199 -8.54 -5.26 -2.34
N THR A 200 -9.74 -4.93 -1.90
CA THR A 200 -10.97 -5.33 -2.60
C THR A 200 -11.13 -4.64 -3.97
N ASN A 201 -10.42 -3.53 -4.18
CA ASN A 201 -10.54 -2.71 -5.38
C ASN A 201 -9.68 -3.26 -6.51
N HIS A 202 -10.22 -3.19 -7.72
CA HIS A 202 -9.57 -3.67 -8.93
C HIS A 202 -8.86 -2.54 -9.69
N ILE A 203 -7.75 -2.87 -10.32
CA ILE A 203 -6.98 -2.01 -11.20
C ILE A 203 -7.63 -2.01 -12.58
N ARG A 204 -7.88 -0.82 -13.11
CA ARG A 204 -8.45 -0.66 -14.45
C ARG A 204 -7.36 -0.81 -15.51
N HIS A 205 -7.66 -1.53 -16.58
CA HIS A 205 -6.78 -1.81 -17.72
C HIS A 205 -6.86 -0.67 -18.73
N VAL A 206 -6.51 0.54 -18.30
CA VAL A 206 -6.57 1.74 -19.14
C VAL A 206 -5.22 2.42 -19.18
N ARG A 207 -4.87 2.94 -20.35
CA ARG A 207 -3.68 3.77 -20.49
C ARG A 207 -3.85 5.02 -19.62
N SER A 208 -2.79 5.38 -18.92
CA SER A 208 -2.77 6.59 -18.11
C SER A 208 -2.77 7.82 -19.01
N GLU A 209 -3.64 8.78 -18.70
CA GLU A 209 -3.67 10.08 -19.36
C GLU A 209 -2.46 10.92 -18.91
N ASN A 210 -2.07 11.92 -19.71
CA ASN A 210 -0.87 12.75 -19.48
C ASN A 210 -0.82 13.48 -18.12
N ASN A 211 -1.96 13.60 -17.41
CA ASN A 211 -2.05 14.24 -16.08
C ASN A 211 -2.30 13.23 -14.94
N SER A 212 -2.15 11.93 -15.19
CA SER A 212 -2.36 10.91 -14.16
C SER A 212 -1.28 11.00 -13.07
N ASN A 213 -1.66 10.72 -11.82
CA ASN A 213 -0.70 10.50 -10.74
C ASN A 213 0.33 9.43 -11.17
N ALA A 214 1.62 9.77 -11.13
CA ALA A 214 2.71 8.89 -11.58
C ALA A 214 2.70 7.50 -10.92
N TRP A 215 2.30 7.42 -9.64
CA TRP A 215 2.13 6.11 -8.97
C TRP A 215 1.05 5.27 -9.64
N LEU A 216 -0.15 5.85 -9.84
CA LEU A 216 -1.25 5.14 -10.49
C LEU A 216 -0.90 4.79 -11.94
N ALA A 217 -0.12 5.65 -12.60
CA ALA A 217 0.37 5.37 -13.94
C ALA A 217 1.27 4.14 -13.96
N SER A 218 2.21 4.04 -13.01
CA SER A 218 3.10 2.88 -12.91
C SER A 218 2.36 1.56 -12.64
N VAL A 219 1.31 1.60 -11.81
CA VAL A 219 0.44 0.44 -11.55
C VAL A 219 -0.27 -0.02 -12.83
N ARG A 220 -0.84 0.91 -13.60
CA ARG A 220 -1.54 0.60 -14.85
C ARG A 220 -0.59 0.11 -15.94
N ASN A 221 0.57 0.74 -16.09
CA ASN A 221 1.59 0.30 -17.05
C ASN A 221 2.05 -1.14 -16.76
N THR A 222 2.19 -1.48 -15.48
CA THR A 222 2.54 -2.83 -15.04
C THR A 222 1.49 -3.83 -15.47
N VAL A 223 0.22 -3.59 -15.17
CA VAL A 223 -0.89 -4.44 -15.60
C VAL A 223 -0.94 -4.60 -17.12
N MET A 224 -0.77 -3.51 -17.87
CA MET A 224 -0.75 -3.56 -19.34
C MET A 224 0.40 -4.41 -19.87
N LEU A 225 1.59 -4.30 -19.28
CA LEU A 225 2.74 -5.14 -19.62
C LEU A 225 2.46 -6.62 -19.31
N MET A 226 1.84 -6.91 -18.17
CA MET A 226 1.50 -8.28 -17.76
C MET A 226 0.46 -8.91 -18.69
N ASP A 227 -0.59 -8.17 -19.08
CA ASP A 227 -1.58 -8.65 -20.05
C ASP A 227 -0.94 -8.95 -21.41
N MET A 228 -0.04 -8.08 -21.88
CA MET A 228 0.69 -8.30 -23.14
C MET A 228 1.60 -9.54 -23.06
N THR A 229 2.12 -9.85 -21.87
CA THR A 229 3.09 -10.93 -21.66
C THR A 229 2.42 -12.29 -21.50
N TYR A 230 1.38 -12.37 -20.66
CA TYR A 230 0.74 -13.64 -20.28
C TYR A 230 -0.58 -13.89 -21.03
N GLY A 231 -1.17 -12.85 -21.65
CA GLY A 231 -2.42 -12.94 -22.40
C GLY A 231 -3.65 -13.14 -21.51
N GLY A 232 -4.85 -12.89 -22.05
CA GLY A 232 -6.12 -13.07 -21.33
C GLY A 232 -6.67 -11.78 -20.70
N GLN A 233 -7.87 -11.88 -20.12
CA GLN A 233 -8.51 -10.77 -19.38
C GLN A 233 -8.28 -10.96 -17.88
N HIS A 234 -7.15 -10.50 -17.34
CA HIS A 234 -6.93 -10.58 -15.90
C HIS A 234 -7.71 -9.49 -15.18
N VAL A 235 -7.99 -9.73 -13.90
CA VAL A 235 -8.50 -8.69 -13.00
C VAL A 235 -7.42 -8.52 -11.95
N TYR A 236 -6.71 -7.41 -11.91
CA TYR A 236 -5.69 -7.23 -10.87
C TYR A 236 -6.27 -6.43 -9.72
N ASN A 237 -6.04 -6.87 -8.49
CA ASN A 237 -6.38 -6.09 -7.31
C ASN A 237 -5.24 -5.13 -6.99
N PHE A 238 -5.57 -3.96 -6.42
CA PHE A 238 -4.53 -3.13 -5.83
C PHE A 238 -3.84 -3.91 -4.72
N LEU A 239 -2.53 -3.77 -4.57
CA LEU A 239 -1.84 -4.29 -3.40
C LEU A 239 -2.17 -3.44 -2.18
N LYS A 240 -2.20 -4.07 -1.01
CA LYS A 240 -2.28 -3.36 0.26
C LYS A 240 -1.03 -2.50 0.46
N HIS A 241 -1.20 -1.33 1.07
CA HIS A 241 -0.07 -0.55 1.58
C HIS A 241 0.31 -1.11 2.95
N ALA A 242 1.00 -2.25 2.92
CA ALA A 242 1.33 -3.12 4.03
C ALA A 242 2.58 -3.95 3.64
N PRO A 243 3.19 -4.72 4.55
CA PRO A 243 4.41 -5.48 4.25
C PRO A 243 4.28 -6.35 2.99
N TYR A 244 5.27 -6.25 2.11
CA TYR A 244 5.34 -7.07 0.89
C TYR A 244 6.29 -8.25 1.11
N VAL A 245 5.84 -9.46 0.85
CA VAL A 245 6.69 -10.66 0.95
C VAL A 245 7.17 -11.05 -0.44
N TYR A 246 8.48 -11.07 -0.61
CA TYR A 246 9.15 -11.19 -1.89
C TYR A 246 10.02 -12.44 -1.98
N SER A 247 10.27 -12.88 -3.22
CA SER A 247 11.34 -13.82 -3.55
C SER A 247 12.47 -13.07 -4.27
N ARG A 248 13.68 -13.10 -3.71
CA ARG A 248 14.91 -12.55 -4.31
C ARG A 248 15.19 -13.18 -5.67
N ARG A 249 15.03 -14.50 -5.81
CA ARG A 249 15.15 -15.21 -7.11
C ARG A 249 14.13 -14.77 -8.14
N ALA A 250 12.90 -14.42 -7.72
CA ALA A 250 11.90 -13.89 -8.64
C ALA A 250 12.33 -12.53 -9.22
N PHE A 251 12.96 -11.66 -8.43
CA PHE A 251 13.55 -10.43 -8.97
C PHE A 251 14.59 -10.71 -10.06
N GLU A 252 15.46 -11.70 -9.89
CA GLU A 252 16.46 -12.05 -10.90
C GLU A 252 15.82 -12.48 -12.23
N GLU A 253 14.78 -13.31 -12.18
CA GLU A 253 14.05 -13.75 -13.37
C GLU A 253 13.24 -12.60 -14.00
N ILE A 254 12.64 -11.73 -13.19
CA ILE A 254 11.96 -10.53 -13.65
C ILE A 254 12.93 -9.59 -14.37
N HIS A 255 14.11 -9.35 -13.82
CA HIS A 255 15.14 -8.52 -14.44
C HIS A 255 15.63 -9.12 -15.76
N LYS A 256 15.77 -10.45 -15.88
CA LYS A 256 16.08 -11.11 -17.16
C LYS A 256 14.95 -10.93 -18.17
N LYS A 257 13.71 -11.18 -17.77
CA LYS A 257 12.55 -11.21 -18.65
C LYS A 257 12.09 -9.83 -19.11
N PHE A 258 12.15 -8.84 -18.22
CA PHE A 258 11.64 -7.49 -18.44
C PHE A 258 12.74 -6.43 -18.50
N ALA A 259 14.01 -6.83 -18.70
CA ALA A 259 15.19 -5.95 -18.75
C ALA A 259 14.94 -4.67 -19.55
N LYS A 260 14.40 -4.79 -20.78
CA LYS A 260 14.14 -3.65 -21.66
C LYS A 260 13.28 -2.56 -21.00
N TYR A 261 12.26 -2.95 -20.23
CA TYR A 261 11.33 -2.01 -19.60
C TYR A 261 11.91 -1.45 -18.30
N LEU A 262 12.52 -2.31 -17.49
CA LEU A 262 13.11 -1.93 -16.20
C LEU A 262 14.33 -1.01 -16.38
N GLU A 263 15.21 -1.32 -17.32
CA GLU A 263 16.38 -0.48 -17.62
C GLU A 263 15.99 0.89 -18.19
N SER A 264 14.85 1.00 -18.88
CA SER A 264 14.36 2.29 -19.39
C SER A 264 13.99 3.28 -18.28
N MET A 265 13.74 2.78 -17.06
CA MET A 265 13.40 3.61 -15.91
C MET A 265 14.63 4.21 -15.22
N LEU A 266 15.84 3.72 -15.51
CA LEU A 266 17.08 4.12 -14.81
C LEU A 266 17.48 5.59 -15.04
N SER A 267 16.92 6.23 -16.08
CA SER A 267 17.07 7.67 -16.30
C SER A 267 16.09 8.54 -15.50
N HIS A 268 15.07 7.93 -14.87
CA HIS A 268 14.01 8.64 -14.16
C HIS A 268 14.41 8.89 -12.70
N GLN A 269 15.05 10.03 -12.44
CA GLN A 269 15.42 10.46 -11.07
C GLN A 269 14.23 10.65 -10.13
N ILE A 270 13.03 10.88 -10.68
CA ILE A 270 11.77 11.06 -9.96
C ILE A 270 10.74 10.15 -10.62
N ARG A 271 9.73 9.69 -9.86
CA ARG A 271 8.61 8.88 -10.38
C ARG A 271 8.08 9.46 -11.70
N HIS A 272 8.08 8.63 -12.73
CA HIS A 272 7.74 9.01 -14.10
C HIS A 272 6.46 8.29 -14.56
N PRO A 273 5.60 8.91 -15.40
CA PRO A 273 4.38 8.26 -15.89
C PRO A 273 4.59 6.99 -16.72
N GLU A 274 5.83 6.72 -17.16
CA GLU A 274 6.22 5.52 -17.92
C GLU A 274 6.83 4.41 -17.06
N ASP A 275 6.97 4.65 -15.75
CA ASP A 275 7.50 3.67 -14.82
C ASP A 275 6.64 2.42 -14.74
N LEU A 276 7.22 1.35 -14.21
CA LEU A 276 6.54 0.16 -13.71
C LEU A 276 6.52 0.19 -12.18
N ASN A 277 5.54 -0.50 -11.59
CA ASN A 277 5.41 -0.68 -10.16
C ASN A 277 5.98 -2.04 -9.78
N MET A 278 7.16 -2.05 -9.16
CA MET A 278 7.90 -3.27 -8.84
C MET A 278 7.14 -4.23 -7.91
N PRO A 279 6.45 -3.78 -6.83
CA PRO A 279 5.67 -4.66 -5.97
C PRO A 279 4.63 -5.46 -6.76
N LEU A 280 3.85 -4.77 -7.59
CA LEU A 280 2.82 -5.38 -8.43
C LEU A 280 3.43 -6.29 -9.50
N LEU A 281 4.52 -5.87 -10.14
CA LEU A 281 5.22 -6.67 -11.15
C LEU A 281 5.70 -8.00 -10.56
N HIS A 282 6.31 -7.97 -9.38
CA HIS A 282 6.74 -9.19 -8.68
C HIS A 282 5.57 -10.11 -8.37
N HIS A 283 4.50 -9.56 -7.78
CA HIS A 283 3.35 -10.36 -7.35
C HIS A 283 2.64 -11.01 -8.54
N ILE A 284 2.48 -10.28 -9.65
CA ILE A 284 1.90 -10.85 -10.87
C ILE A 284 2.83 -11.91 -11.47
N TYR A 285 4.13 -11.64 -11.60
CA TYR A 285 5.09 -12.64 -12.08
C TYR A 285 5.01 -13.93 -11.27
N MET A 286 4.98 -13.84 -9.94
CA MET A 286 4.87 -14.99 -9.07
C MET A 286 3.55 -15.76 -9.22
N GLN A 287 2.43 -15.07 -9.44
CA GLN A 287 1.13 -15.70 -9.69
C GLN A 287 1.07 -16.42 -11.04
N GLU A 288 1.60 -15.81 -12.10
CA GLU A 288 1.48 -16.31 -13.48
C GLU A 288 2.50 -17.40 -13.80
N GLU A 289 3.71 -17.31 -13.24
CA GLU A 289 4.85 -18.14 -13.66
C GLU A 289 5.78 -18.51 -12.50
N GLY A 290 6.21 -17.52 -11.72
CA GLY A 290 7.29 -17.64 -10.75
C GLY A 290 7.03 -18.69 -9.67
N SER A 291 5.79 -18.84 -9.20
CA SER A 291 5.46 -19.86 -8.20
C SER A 291 5.78 -21.27 -8.68
N LYS A 292 5.41 -21.59 -9.93
CA LYS A 292 5.68 -22.89 -10.53
C LYS A 292 7.16 -23.05 -10.91
N ALA A 293 7.74 -22.01 -11.51
CA ALA A 293 9.12 -22.05 -12.00
C ALA A 293 10.15 -22.13 -10.86
N LEU A 294 9.88 -21.47 -9.74
CA LEU A 294 10.77 -21.43 -8.57
C LEU A 294 10.38 -22.42 -7.47
N GLY A 295 9.19 -23.04 -7.60
CA GLY A 295 8.60 -23.92 -6.60
C GLY A 295 8.03 -23.20 -5.37
N ILE A 296 8.03 -21.86 -5.33
CA ILE A 296 7.59 -21.10 -4.16
C ILE A 296 6.06 -20.94 -4.19
N PRO A 297 5.27 -21.56 -3.28
CA PRO A 297 3.83 -21.39 -3.26
C PRO A 297 3.46 -19.93 -2.99
N VAL A 298 2.33 -19.50 -3.53
CA VAL A 298 1.78 -18.17 -3.32
C VAL A 298 0.34 -18.26 -2.87
N GLU A 299 -0.08 -17.36 -1.99
CA GLU A 299 -1.44 -17.28 -1.50
C GLU A 299 -1.91 -15.83 -1.48
N LEU A 300 -3.09 -15.54 -1.99
CA LEU A 300 -3.74 -14.25 -1.83
C LEU A 300 -4.51 -14.21 -0.50
N ASN A 301 -4.48 -13.08 0.18
CA ASN A 301 -5.29 -12.89 1.38
C ASN A 301 -6.80 -12.98 1.05
N PRO A 302 -7.62 -13.53 1.96
CA PRO A 302 -9.07 -13.49 1.82
C PRO A 302 -9.61 -12.07 2.02
N ILE A 303 -10.80 -11.79 1.47
CA ILE A 303 -11.44 -10.47 1.53
C ILE A 303 -11.66 -9.97 2.97
N SER A 304 -11.90 -10.88 3.93
CA SER A 304 -12.03 -10.54 5.34
C SER A 304 -10.78 -9.88 5.93
N GLU A 305 -9.61 -10.26 5.42
CA GLU A 305 -8.31 -9.68 5.78
C GLU A 305 -7.95 -8.46 4.92
N CYS A 306 -8.86 -7.97 4.07
CA CYS A 306 -8.66 -6.69 3.37
C CYS A 306 -8.97 -5.48 4.26
N GLN A 307 -9.44 -5.66 5.51
CA GLN A 307 -9.93 -4.54 6.34
C GLN A 307 -9.10 -4.28 7.59
N ASP A 308 -8.25 -5.21 8.00
CA ASP A 308 -7.44 -5.13 9.21
C ASP A 308 -6.01 -4.59 8.98
N TRP A 309 -5.58 -4.49 7.72
CA TRP A 309 -4.42 -3.70 7.28
C TRP A 309 -4.90 -2.36 6.71
N VAL A 310 -4.74 -1.30 7.48
CA VAL A 310 -5.41 -0.02 7.20
C VAL A 310 -4.42 1.07 6.82
N LEU A 311 -4.61 1.63 5.63
CA LEU A 311 -3.98 2.88 5.22
C LEU A 311 -4.76 4.07 5.80
N LEU A 312 -4.13 4.81 6.71
CA LEU A 312 -4.63 6.07 7.24
C LEU A 312 -3.88 7.23 6.59
N ARG A 313 -4.62 8.12 5.91
CA ARG A 313 -4.03 9.37 5.41
C ARG A 313 -4.01 10.39 6.54
N VAL A 314 -2.82 10.74 6.99
CA VAL A 314 -2.60 11.78 7.97
C VAL A 314 -2.68 13.12 7.24
N LYS A 315 -3.74 13.91 7.48
CA LYS A 315 -3.98 15.20 6.81
C LYS A 315 -4.28 16.30 7.81
N ASP A 316 -3.90 17.52 7.44
CA ASP A 316 -4.29 18.71 8.18
C ASP A 316 -5.82 18.80 8.28
N ASN A 317 -6.34 19.16 9.45
CA ASN A 317 -7.77 19.31 9.76
C ASN A 317 -8.56 17.98 9.87
N TYR A 318 -7.88 16.84 9.94
CA TYR A 318 -8.49 15.53 10.20
C TYR A 318 -8.27 15.06 11.65
N ASP A 319 -7.85 15.98 12.53
CA ASP A 319 -7.40 15.70 13.90
C ASP A 319 -8.39 14.83 14.69
N ASP A 320 -9.69 15.09 14.62
CA ASP A 320 -10.70 14.33 15.37
C ASP A 320 -10.84 12.88 14.88
N LEU A 321 -10.83 12.68 13.56
CA LEU A 321 -10.89 11.35 12.97
C LEU A 321 -9.61 10.57 13.29
N LEU A 322 -8.45 11.21 13.15
CA LEU A 322 -7.16 10.62 13.45
C LEU A 322 -7.06 10.23 14.94
N ASN A 323 -7.46 11.13 15.85
CA ASN A 323 -7.56 10.84 17.27
C ASN A 323 -8.47 9.65 17.57
N ALA A 324 -9.60 9.51 16.87
CA ALA A 324 -10.51 8.39 17.07
C ALA A 324 -9.86 7.04 16.66
N HIS A 325 -9.11 7.01 15.55
CA HIS A 325 -8.35 5.83 15.15
C HIS A 325 -7.23 5.50 16.14
N PHE A 326 -6.44 6.49 16.53
CA PHE A 326 -5.36 6.33 17.51
C PHE A 326 -5.88 5.86 18.86
N LYS A 327 -6.97 6.45 19.36
CA LYS A 327 -7.60 6.01 20.60
C LYS A 327 -8.08 4.56 20.52
N LYS A 328 -8.67 4.13 19.39
CA LYS A 328 -9.06 2.73 19.21
C LYS A 328 -7.86 1.80 19.27
N ALA A 329 -6.77 2.14 18.57
CA ALA A 329 -5.54 1.35 18.60
C ALA A 329 -4.95 1.26 20.01
N LEU A 330 -4.85 2.38 20.73
CA LEU A 330 -4.35 2.44 22.12
C LEU A 330 -5.24 1.67 23.10
N ASP A 331 -6.55 1.72 22.92
CA ASP A 331 -7.52 0.96 23.72
C ASP A 331 -7.58 -0.54 23.30
N ASN A 332 -6.78 -0.97 22.32
CA ASN A 332 -6.81 -2.29 21.70
C ASN A 332 -8.21 -2.70 21.19
N LYS A 333 -8.91 -1.78 20.52
CA LYS A 333 -10.26 -1.95 19.96
C LYS A 333 -10.24 -1.97 18.43
N GLY A 334 -11.13 -2.78 17.85
CA GLY A 334 -11.29 -2.92 16.39
C GLY A 334 -10.53 -4.13 15.85
N PRO A 335 -10.69 -4.49 14.57
CA PRO A 335 -9.98 -5.61 13.96
C PRO A 335 -8.56 -5.26 13.48
N GLU A 336 -8.20 -3.99 13.42
CA GLU A 336 -6.96 -3.52 12.78
C GLU A 336 -5.71 -4.09 13.48
N VAL A 337 -4.79 -4.63 12.69
CA VAL A 337 -3.49 -5.17 13.16
C VAL A 337 -2.32 -4.30 12.76
N LEU A 338 -2.47 -3.52 11.68
CA LEU A 338 -1.47 -2.58 11.19
C LEU A 338 -2.13 -1.30 10.70
N LEU A 339 -1.51 -0.17 11.05
CA LEU A 339 -1.83 1.15 10.51
C LEU A 339 -0.65 1.60 9.65
N ALA A 340 -0.90 1.88 8.38
CA ALA A 340 0.06 2.58 7.55
C ALA A 340 -0.27 4.07 7.54
N LEU A 341 0.59 4.89 8.13
CA LEU A 341 0.33 6.30 8.40
C LEU A 341 0.96 7.20 7.34
N ASN A 342 0.23 7.52 6.27
CA ASN A 342 0.79 8.29 5.16
C ASN A 342 0.78 9.81 5.43
N ASP A 343 1.95 10.45 5.33
CA ASP A 343 2.27 11.77 5.90
C ASP A 343 1.82 13.02 5.11
N GLU A 344 0.59 13.02 4.61
CA GLU A 344 -0.02 14.11 3.82
C GLU A 344 -0.45 15.36 4.63
N PHE A 345 0.35 15.81 5.60
CA PHE A 345 0.08 16.99 6.45
C PHE A 345 1.23 18.01 6.43
N LYS A 346 0.98 19.23 6.91
CA LYS A 346 2.00 20.30 7.07
C LYS A 346 1.98 20.94 8.45
N ASN A 347 0.89 20.80 9.19
CA ASN A 347 0.69 21.47 10.46
C ASN A 347 1.51 20.79 11.58
N PRO A 348 2.34 21.54 12.34
CA PRO A 348 3.03 21.02 13.52
C PRO A 348 2.10 20.36 14.55
N LYS A 349 0.84 20.81 14.65
CA LYS A 349 -0.15 20.19 15.55
C LYS A 349 -0.49 18.76 15.14
N THR A 350 -0.62 18.50 13.84
CA THR A 350 -0.86 17.14 13.31
C THR A 350 0.37 16.28 13.53
N ALA A 351 1.57 16.86 13.39
CA ALA A 351 2.82 16.19 13.72
C ALA A 351 2.88 15.74 15.19
N GLU A 352 2.58 16.65 16.11
CA GLU A 352 2.56 16.38 17.55
C GLU A 352 1.54 15.30 17.92
N LEU A 353 0.39 15.28 17.24
CA LEU A 353 -0.64 14.26 17.46
C LEU A 353 -0.13 12.85 17.10
N VAL A 354 0.55 12.70 15.96
CA VAL A 354 1.16 11.43 15.53
C VAL A 354 2.28 11.02 16.50
N GLY A 355 3.18 11.94 16.84
CA GLY A 355 4.26 11.67 17.80
C GLY A 355 3.74 11.23 19.17
N ARG A 356 2.68 11.86 19.67
CA ARG A 356 2.03 11.45 20.93
C ARG A 356 1.45 10.04 20.84
N PHE A 357 0.81 9.70 19.73
CA PHE A 357 0.29 8.34 19.52
C PHE A 357 1.41 7.30 19.53
N TYR A 358 2.50 7.56 18.81
CA TYR A 358 3.68 6.71 18.80
C TYR A 358 4.26 6.48 20.21
N SER A 359 4.54 7.55 20.96
CA SER A 359 5.06 7.45 22.33
C SER A 359 4.13 6.70 23.28
N GLN A 360 2.81 6.79 23.10
CA GLN A 360 1.84 6.09 23.93
C GLN A 360 1.73 4.60 23.59
N LEU A 361 1.81 4.25 22.30
CA LEU A 361 1.70 2.85 21.86
C LEU A 361 2.98 2.05 22.16
N LEU A 362 4.14 2.70 22.00
CA LEU A 362 5.48 2.09 22.03
C LEU A 362 6.46 2.94 22.87
N PRO A 363 6.22 3.12 24.18
CA PRO A 363 7.02 4.00 25.02
C PRO A 363 8.47 3.51 25.19
N GLU A 364 8.66 2.20 25.27
CA GLU A 364 9.96 1.59 25.55
C GLU A 364 10.87 1.60 24.31
N PRO A 365 12.13 2.08 24.43
CA PRO A 365 13.15 1.92 23.40
C PRO A 365 13.41 0.45 23.05
N ALA A 366 13.61 0.17 21.76
CA ALA A 366 14.09 -1.11 21.27
C ALA A 366 15.59 -1.25 21.50
N PHE A 367 16.07 -2.50 21.54
CA PHE A 367 17.49 -2.84 21.71
C PHE A 367 18.40 -2.41 20.55
N ILE A 368 17.84 -1.84 19.49
CA ILE A 368 18.55 -1.30 18.32
C ILE A 368 18.77 0.21 18.43
N GLU A 369 18.30 0.85 19.50
CA GLU A 369 18.37 2.29 19.70
C GLU A 369 19.54 2.64 20.61
N LEU A 370 20.17 3.77 20.32
CA LEU A 370 21.14 4.39 21.21
C LEU A 370 20.46 4.80 22.53
N PRO A 371 21.22 4.86 23.64
CA PRO A 371 20.70 5.38 24.90
C PRO A 371 20.13 6.79 24.73
N GLU A 372 19.10 7.13 25.51
CA GLU A 372 18.45 8.44 25.44
C GLU A 372 19.47 9.60 25.49
N GLY A 373 19.31 10.56 24.58
CA GLY A 373 20.21 11.71 24.42
C GLY A 373 21.51 11.44 23.66
N HIS A 374 21.76 10.20 23.22
CA HIS A 374 22.88 9.86 22.34
C HIS A 374 22.42 9.83 20.88
N HIS A 375 23.27 10.33 19.99
CA HIS A 375 22.99 10.39 18.56
C HIS A 375 24.24 10.06 17.75
N VAL A 376 24.04 9.54 16.55
CA VAL A 376 25.10 9.38 15.55
C VAL A 376 25.61 10.76 15.13
N SER A 377 26.93 10.97 15.13
CA SER A 377 27.55 12.26 14.81
C SER A 377 27.62 12.56 13.31
N VAL A 378 27.83 11.52 12.49
CA VAL A 378 27.85 11.60 11.03
C VAL A 378 26.66 10.80 10.50
N VAL A 379 25.63 11.50 10.05
CA VAL A 379 24.33 10.91 9.70
C VAL A 379 24.15 10.64 8.20
N SER A 380 25.22 10.76 7.41
CA SER A 380 25.13 10.62 5.96
C SER A 380 26.49 10.39 5.30
N ASN A 381 26.53 9.60 4.22
CA ASN A 381 27.68 9.53 3.32
C ASN A 381 27.96 10.89 2.67
N TRP A 382 26.96 11.76 2.59
CA TRP A 382 27.09 13.13 2.11
C TRP A 382 27.15 14.09 3.30
N HIS A 383 28.33 14.62 3.62
CA HIS A 383 28.51 15.47 4.80
C HIS A 383 29.50 16.61 4.58
N GLY A 384 29.60 17.51 5.57
CA GLY A 384 30.38 18.74 5.49
C GLY A 384 29.67 19.85 4.69
N ASP A 385 30.28 21.03 4.65
CA ASP A 385 29.69 22.23 4.03
C ASP A 385 29.42 22.04 2.52
N ASP A 386 30.33 21.30 1.87
CA ASP A 386 30.34 21.05 0.42
C ASP A 386 29.47 19.85 0.03
N CYS A 387 28.98 19.08 1.02
CA CYS A 387 28.35 17.78 0.82
C CYS A 387 29.24 16.85 0.00
N ALA A 388 30.44 16.58 0.50
CA ALA A 388 31.34 15.60 -0.11
C ALA A 388 30.84 14.19 0.22
N TYR A 389 31.02 13.26 -0.73
CA TYR A 389 30.69 11.85 -0.54
C TYR A 389 31.84 11.09 0.12
N ASP A 390 31.57 10.43 1.23
CA ASP A 390 32.47 9.49 1.90
C ASP A 390 31.84 8.07 1.92
N PRO A 391 32.39 7.13 1.13
CA PRO A 391 31.89 5.75 1.07
C PRO A 391 32.16 4.93 2.36
N ASN A 392 32.97 5.44 3.29
CA ASN A 392 33.30 4.72 4.52
C ASN A 392 32.27 4.92 5.63
N VAL A 393 31.33 5.87 5.48
CA VAL A 393 30.30 6.16 6.48
C VAL A 393 29.24 5.06 6.51
N ILE A 394 28.67 4.74 5.35
CA ILE A 394 27.81 3.56 5.13
C ILE A 394 28.52 2.68 4.09
N PRO A 395 29.38 1.74 4.52
CA PRO A 395 29.97 0.77 3.60
C PRO A 395 28.90 -0.24 3.14
N LEU A 396 29.08 -0.79 1.95
CA LEU A 396 28.25 -1.89 1.47
C LEU A 396 28.35 -3.08 2.45
N PRO A 397 27.23 -3.71 2.85
CA PRO A 397 27.27 -4.86 3.75
C PRO A 397 28.07 -6.02 3.17
N GLU A 398 28.82 -6.71 4.01
CA GLU A 398 29.48 -7.98 3.63
C GLU A 398 28.43 -9.11 3.51
N PRO A 399 28.56 -10.04 2.54
CA PRO A 399 27.56 -11.10 2.34
C PRO A 399 27.36 -12.06 3.52
N ASP A 400 28.36 -12.22 4.38
CA ASP A 400 28.37 -13.14 5.54
C ASP A 400 28.01 -12.43 6.86
N PHE A 401 27.46 -11.21 6.76
CA PHE A 401 27.26 -10.30 7.86
C PHE A 401 26.42 -10.88 9.04
N MET A 402 25.50 -11.79 8.75
CA MET A 402 24.89 -12.65 9.76
C MET A 402 25.18 -14.11 9.44
N PRO A 403 25.92 -14.86 10.29
CA PRO A 403 25.99 -16.31 10.22
C PRO A 403 24.69 -16.93 10.75
N LEU A 404 23.53 -16.36 10.40
CA LEU A 404 22.26 -17.08 10.49
C LEU A 404 22.24 -17.96 9.25
N ARG A 405 22.78 -19.18 9.39
CA ARG A 405 22.58 -20.25 8.42
C ARG A 405 21.07 -20.47 8.23
N ALA A 406 20.45 -19.75 7.30
CA ALA A 406 19.61 -20.44 6.35
C ALA A 406 20.61 -21.19 5.49
N GLU A 407 20.75 -22.50 5.71
CA GLU A 407 21.60 -23.33 4.85
C GLU A 407 21.29 -22.97 3.39
N ASP A 408 22.36 -22.80 2.59
CA ASP A 408 22.37 -22.69 1.12
C ASP A 408 21.78 -23.94 0.42
N ASP A 409 20.95 -24.70 1.14
CA ASP A 409 20.14 -25.72 0.57
C ASP A 409 19.17 -24.99 -0.36
N ALA A 410 19.38 -25.17 -1.65
CA ALA A 410 18.33 -25.01 -2.64
C ALA A 410 17.13 -25.81 -2.12
N VAL A 411 16.24 -25.12 -1.39
CA VAL A 411 15.16 -25.77 -0.66
C VAL A 411 14.34 -26.49 -1.72
N ASP A 412 14.20 -27.80 -1.59
CA ASP A 412 13.43 -28.61 -2.54
C ASP A 412 11.95 -28.31 -2.32
N TRP A 413 11.49 -27.23 -2.94
CA TRP A 413 10.10 -26.82 -2.89
C TRP A 413 9.29 -27.82 -3.71
N LYS A 414 8.53 -28.70 -3.03
CA LYS A 414 7.59 -29.59 -3.72
C LYS A 414 6.59 -28.75 -4.51
N SER A 415 6.37 -29.11 -5.77
CA SER A 415 5.45 -28.43 -6.67
C SER A 415 4.05 -28.32 -6.05
N ALA A 416 3.65 -27.13 -5.66
CA ALA A 416 2.26 -26.84 -5.33
C ALA A 416 1.41 -26.89 -6.61
N PRO A 417 0.18 -27.42 -6.56
CA PRO A 417 -0.73 -27.34 -7.69
C PRO A 417 -0.93 -25.86 -8.06
N THR A 418 -0.82 -25.56 -9.35
CA THR A 418 -1.08 -24.22 -9.90
C THR A 418 -2.39 -23.70 -9.32
N LEU A 419 -2.36 -22.51 -8.71
CA LEU A 419 -3.59 -21.75 -8.42
C LEU A 419 -4.25 -21.46 -9.77
N THR A 420 -5.13 -22.36 -10.20
CA THR A 420 -6.01 -22.09 -11.31
C THR A 420 -6.95 -21.02 -10.80
N ARG A 421 -6.73 -19.78 -11.23
CA ARG A 421 -7.57 -18.65 -10.82
C ARG A 421 -9.00 -18.91 -11.31
N HIS A 422 -9.83 -19.49 -10.44
CA HIS A 422 -11.25 -19.67 -10.72
C HIS A 422 -11.91 -18.30 -10.72
N ARG A 423 -12.10 -17.74 -11.92
CA ARG A 423 -12.92 -16.56 -12.11
C ARG A 423 -14.31 -16.87 -11.57
N SER A 424 -14.80 -16.08 -10.63
CA SER A 424 -16.23 -16.14 -10.35
C SER A 424 -16.97 -15.67 -11.61
N PRO A 425 -18.15 -16.23 -11.94
CA PRO A 425 -18.98 -15.72 -13.03
C PRO A 425 -19.24 -14.21 -12.94
N ASN A 426 -19.19 -13.65 -11.73
CA ASN A 426 -19.37 -12.23 -11.46
C ASN A 426 -18.14 -11.38 -11.87
N GLU A 427 -16.91 -11.87 -11.68
CA GLU A 427 -15.69 -11.17 -12.13
C GLU A 427 -15.65 -11.04 -13.67
N LEU A 428 -16.15 -12.04 -14.39
CA LEU A 428 -16.34 -12.00 -15.85
C LEU A 428 -17.37 -10.96 -16.30
N VAL A 429 -18.42 -10.71 -15.49
CA VAL A 429 -19.43 -9.69 -15.79
C VAL A 429 -18.85 -8.29 -15.61
N PHE A 430 -18.09 -8.04 -14.55
CA PHE A 430 -17.45 -6.74 -14.32
C PHE A 430 -16.32 -6.44 -15.30
N ALA A 431 -15.50 -7.44 -15.66
CA ALA A 431 -14.45 -7.28 -16.67
C ALA A 431 -15.02 -7.01 -18.09
N ASN A 432 -16.22 -7.54 -18.38
CA ASN A 432 -16.92 -7.29 -19.65
C ASN A 432 -17.80 -6.04 -19.64
N MET A 433 -17.95 -5.36 -18.50
CA MET A 433 -18.54 -4.02 -18.44
C MET A 433 -17.55 -2.97 -18.95
N THR A 434 -17.19 -3.06 -20.24
CA THR A 434 -16.74 -1.90 -21.01
C THR A 434 -17.95 -0.98 -21.27
N PRO A 435 -17.76 0.33 -21.51
CA PRO A 435 -18.86 1.23 -21.85
C PRO A 435 -19.38 0.89 -23.25
N SER A 436 -20.13 -0.20 -23.35
CA SER A 436 -20.78 -0.57 -24.60
C SER A 436 -21.93 0.41 -24.87
N PHE A 437 -22.13 0.70 -26.15
CA PHE A 437 -23.18 1.57 -26.68
C PHE A 437 -24.58 1.33 -26.06
N GLY A 438 -24.86 0.10 -25.62
CA GLY A 438 -26.09 -0.29 -24.94
C GLY A 438 -26.31 0.37 -23.57
N TRP A 439 -25.25 0.63 -22.79
CA TRP A 439 -25.36 1.31 -21.49
C TRP A 439 -25.63 2.81 -21.64
N ASN A 440 -25.05 3.45 -22.66
CA ASN A 440 -25.38 4.83 -23.01
C ASN A 440 -26.81 4.95 -23.54
N LEU A 441 -27.29 3.98 -24.33
CA LEU A 441 -28.67 3.99 -24.80
C LEU A 441 -29.67 3.73 -23.65
N ALA A 442 -29.37 2.79 -22.75
CA ALA A 442 -30.23 2.49 -21.60
C ALA A 442 -30.28 3.65 -20.60
N SER A 443 -29.16 4.35 -20.38
CA SER A 443 -29.12 5.56 -19.54
C SER A 443 -29.82 6.75 -20.20
N ILE A 444 -29.66 6.98 -21.51
CA ILE A 444 -30.38 8.03 -22.26
C ILE A 444 -31.89 7.76 -22.29
N VAL A 445 -32.31 6.52 -22.53
CA VAL A 445 -33.72 6.12 -22.52
C VAL A 445 -34.28 6.21 -21.10
N GLY A 446 -33.55 5.76 -20.09
CA GLY A 446 -33.94 5.88 -18.69
C GLY A 446 -34.08 7.34 -18.23
N TYR A 447 -33.17 8.21 -18.67
CA TYR A 447 -33.23 9.65 -18.41
C TYR A 447 -34.41 10.32 -19.13
N GLY A 448 -34.67 9.95 -20.39
CA GLY A 448 -35.82 10.41 -21.16
C GLY A 448 -37.15 9.98 -20.53
N PHE A 449 -37.26 8.73 -20.08
CA PHE A 449 -38.43 8.23 -19.37
C PHE A 449 -38.63 8.96 -18.03
N GLY A 450 -37.54 9.22 -17.30
CA GLY A 450 -37.55 10.01 -16.07
C GLY A 450 -38.09 11.42 -16.27
N LEU A 451 -37.67 12.12 -17.33
CA LEU A 451 -38.16 13.46 -17.66
C LEU A 451 -39.64 13.48 -18.07
N ILE A 452 -40.08 12.52 -18.87
CA ILE A 452 -41.50 12.40 -19.28
C ILE A 452 -42.37 12.14 -18.05
N THR A 453 -41.94 11.23 -17.17
CA THR A 453 -42.68 10.91 -15.95
C THR A 453 -42.75 12.11 -15.00
N ALA A 454 -41.64 12.85 -14.86
CA ALA A 454 -41.60 14.09 -14.09
C ALA A 454 -42.56 15.15 -14.65
N ALA A 455 -42.60 15.35 -15.97
CA ALA A 455 -43.52 16.30 -16.61
C ALA A 455 -44.99 15.92 -16.39
N VAL A 456 -45.33 14.64 -16.53
CA VAL A 456 -46.70 14.13 -16.30
C VAL A 456 -47.11 14.34 -14.83
N VAL A 457 -46.22 14.05 -13.89
CA VAL A 457 -46.47 14.24 -12.46
C VAL A 457 -46.62 15.73 -12.11
N SER A 458 -45.78 16.61 -12.66
CA SER A 458 -45.89 18.07 -12.47
C SER A 458 -47.21 18.63 -13.02
N ILE A 459 -47.65 18.18 -14.20
CA ILE A 459 -48.96 18.57 -14.77
C ILE A 459 -50.11 18.10 -13.86
N TYR A 460 -49.98 16.90 -13.28
CA TYR A 460 -50.99 16.34 -12.37
C TYR A 460 -51.05 17.13 -11.05
N ILE A 461 -49.90 17.51 -10.49
CA ILE A 461 -49.80 18.33 -9.27
C ILE A 461 -50.40 19.72 -9.49
N VAL A 462 -50.11 20.39 -10.62
CA VAL A 462 -50.66 21.72 -10.94
C VAL A 462 -52.18 21.67 -11.11
N ARG A 463 -52.72 20.64 -11.79
CA ARG A 463 -54.17 20.47 -11.96
C ARG A 463 -54.92 20.15 -10.66
N PHE A 464 -54.27 19.53 -9.69
CA PHE A 464 -54.87 19.25 -8.37
C PHE A 464 -54.71 20.40 -7.39
N SER A 465 -53.64 21.19 -7.48
CA SER A 465 -53.43 22.38 -6.66
C SER A 465 -54.37 23.54 -7.05
N SER A 466 -54.83 23.61 -8.31
CA SER A 466 -55.73 24.67 -8.78
C SER A 466 -57.21 24.45 -8.42
N LYS A 467 -57.57 23.33 -7.79
CA LYS A 467 -58.96 23.03 -7.36
C LYS A 467 -59.25 23.38 -5.89
N GLY A 468 -58.27 23.89 -5.13
CA GLY A 468 -58.38 24.10 -3.67
C GLY A 468 -58.64 25.53 -3.19
N THR A 469 -58.64 26.54 -4.06
CA THR A 469 -58.88 27.94 -3.67
C THR A 469 -60.29 28.41 -4.01
N LEU A 470 -61.27 28.06 -3.17
CA LEU A 470 -62.49 28.86 -3.02
C LEU A 470 -63.05 28.70 -1.59
N SER A 471 -63.29 29.85 -0.95
CA SER A 471 -64.05 30.04 0.30
C SER A 471 -63.37 29.69 1.65
N LEU A 472 -62.79 30.70 2.31
CA LEU A 472 -62.86 30.83 3.78
C LEU A 472 -63.21 32.27 4.15
N ARG A 473 -64.48 32.46 4.51
CA ARG A 473 -65.09 33.69 5.05
C ARG A 473 -64.76 33.74 6.54
N VAL A 474 -64.14 34.83 7.00
CA VAL A 474 -63.84 35.10 8.41
C VAL A 474 -65.10 35.62 9.10
N THR A 475 -65.62 34.91 10.08
CA THR A 475 -66.57 35.44 11.08
C THR A 475 -65.81 35.78 12.37
N LYS A 476 -65.82 37.07 12.73
CA LYS A 476 -65.50 37.60 14.06
C LYS A 476 -66.65 37.32 15.03
N GLN A 477 -66.36 36.96 16.28
CA GLN A 477 -66.61 37.82 17.47
C GLN A 477 -66.39 37.06 18.78
N ASN A 478 -65.71 37.77 19.70
CA ASN A 478 -65.77 37.82 21.17
C ASN A 478 -65.98 36.55 21.99
#